data_AF-A0A3A8YGT5-F1
#
_entry.id   AF-A0A3A8YGT5-F1
#
_cell.length_a   1.000
_cell.length_b   1.000
_cell.length_c   1.000
_cell.angle_alpha   90.00
_cell.angle_beta   90.00
_cell.angle_gamma   90.00
#
_symmetry.space_group_name_H-M   'P 1'
#
loop_
_entity.id
_entity.type
_entity.pdbx_description
1 polymer ?
#
loop_
_entity_poly.entity_id
_entity_poly.type
_entity_poly.pdbx_seq_one_letter_code
_entity_poly.pdbx_strand_id
1 'polypeptide(L)' 'MMSLFDDEQIMRTYAKDIEKETERKTAEQMIRKGKMTLEEIADCVSSLSFDELKELEAEIMQLA' A
#
# COMPACT_ATOMS: atom_id res chain seq x y z
N MET A 1 7.06 21.07 35.88
CA MET A 1 6.10 21.02 34.75
C MET A 1 6.82 20.27 33.64
N MET A 2 6.51 19.00 33.47
CA MET A 2 7.13 18.15 32.46
C MET A 2 6.30 18.16 31.17
N SER A 3 7.03 17.93 30.09
CA SER A 3 6.74 18.09 28.66
C SER A 3 5.33 17.75 28.18
N LEU A 4 4.87 18.61 27.28
CA LEU A 4 3.62 18.56 26.53
C LEU A 4 3.78 17.71 25.25
N PHE A 5 4.44 16.56 25.34
CA PHE A 5 4.74 15.72 24.18
C PHE A 5 4.85 14.25 24.60
N ASP A 6 3.72 13.59 24.84
CA ASP A 6 3.70 12.11 24.91
C ASP A 6 2.41 11.51 24.32
N ASP A 7 1.74 12.21 23.40
CA ASP A 7 0.64 11.66 22.59
C ASP A 7 1.03 11.46 21.11
N GLU A 8 2.30 11.66 20.73
CA GLU A 8 2.77 11.48 19.34
C GLU A 8 3.37 10.09 19.07
N GLN A 9 3.50 9.24 20.09
CA GLN A 9 4.11 7.92 19.92
C GLN A 9 3.06 6.85 19.59
N ILE A 10 1.78 7.08 19.88
CA ILE A 10 0.67 6.18 19.50
C ILE A 10 0.27 6.40 18.02
N MET A 11 0.52 7.58 17.45
CA MET A 11 0.24 7.86 16.03
C MET A 11 1.28 7.28 15.04
N ARG A 12 2.47 6.86 15.48
CA ARG A 12 3.49 6.29 14.58
C ARG A 12 3.35 4.80 14.34
N THR A 13 2.78 4.06 15.27
CA THR A 13 2.64 2.59 15.15
C THR A 13 1.34 2.20 14.44
N TYR A 14 0.24 2.93 14.66
CA TYR A 14 -0.98 2.73 13.86
C TYR A 14 -0.81 3.19 12.41
N ALA A 15 0.08 4.14 12.11
CA ALA A 15 0.40 4.54 10.74
C ALA A 15 1.08 3.42 9.94
N LYS A 16 1.98 2.63 10.55
CA LYS A 16 2.76 1.61 9.84
C LYS A 16 1.98 0.36 9.44
N ASP A 17 1.02 -0.07 10.28
CA ASP A 17 0.13 -1.19 9.92
C ASP A 17 -0.94 -0.75 8.90
N ILE A 18 -1.40 0.50 8.99
CA ILE A 18 -2.24 1.10 7.95
C ILE A 18 -1.44 1.21 6.65
N GLU A 19 -0.18 1.64 6.67
CA GLU A 19 0.68 1.75 5.49
C GLU A 19 0.77 0.43 4.73
N LYS A 20 1.08 -0.70 5.38
CA LYS A 20 1.17 -1.99 4.67
C LYS A 20 -0.13 -2.49 4.07
N GLU A 21 -1.25 -2.38 4.80
CA GLU A 21 -2.55 -2.80 4.25
C GLU A 21 -3.03 -1.82 3.16
N THR A 22 -2.77 -0.53 3.33
CA THR A 22 -3.09 0.50 2.34
C THR A 22 -2.19 0.40 1.12
N GLU A 23 -0.93 -0.01 1.24
CA GLU A 23 -0.01 -0.27 0.13
C GLU A 23 -0.56 -1.37 -0.78
N ARG A 24 -1.00 -2.49 -0.21
CA ARG A 24 -1.63 -3.57 -0.98
C ARG A 24 -2.95 -3.12 -1.62
N LYS A 25 -3.85 -2.49 -0.86
CA LYS A 25 -5.10 -1.94 -1.41
C LYS A 25 -4.87 -0.84 -2.44
N THR A 26 -3.79 -0.07 -2.32
CA THR A 26 -3.41 0.99 -3.27
C THR A 26 -2.92 0.36 -4.55
N ALA A 27 -2.06 -0.67 -4.48
CA ALA A 27 -1.68 -1.46 -5.64
C ALA A 27 -2.91 -2.06 -6.35
N GLU A 28 -3.84 -2.68 -5.60
CA GLU A 28 -5.09 -3.21 -6.17
C GLU A 28 -5.92 -2.11 -6.85
N GLN A 29 -6.10 -0.95 -6.20
CA GLN A 29 -6.82 0.18 -6.80
C GLN A 29 -6.13 0.75 -8.02
N MET A 30 -4.79 0.83 -8.02
CA MET A 30 -4.00 1.35 -9.14
C MET A 30 -4.11 0.43 -10.34
N ILE A 31 -3.99 -0.89 -10.13
CA ILE A 31 -4.19 -1.91 -11.16
C ILE A 31 -5.62 -1.85 -11.69
N ARG A 32 -6.63 -1.82 -10.81
CA ARG A 32 -8.05 -1.73 -11.19
C ARG A 32 -8.38 -0.43 -11.95
N LYS A 33 -7.68 0.67 -11.64
CA LYS A 33 -7.82 1.94 -12.39
C LYS A 33 -7.16 1.87 -13.77
N GLY A 34 -6.19 0.99 -14.00
CA GLY A 34 -5.50 0.81 -15.28
C GLY A 34 -4.77 2.05 -15.79
N LYS A 35 -4.41 2.99 -14.90
CA LYS A 35 -3.78 4.28 -15.25
C LYS A 35 -2.25 4.28 -15.11
N MET A 36 -1.68 3.24 -14.52
CA MET A 36 -0.24 3.06 -14.25
C MET A 36 0.15 1.63 -14.61
N THR A 37 1.39 1.45 -15.04
CA THR A 37 1.98 0.13 -15.32
C THR A 37 2.41 -0.59 -14.05
N LEU A 38 2.53 -1.92 -14.06
CA LEU A 38 2.97 -2.69 -12.88
C LEU A 38 4.36 -2.25 -12.39
N GLU A 39 5.23 -1.78 -13.27
CA GLU A 39 6.55 -1.24 -12.92
C GLU A 39 6.42 0.06 -12.11
N GLU A 40 5.58 1.00 -12.55
CA GLU A 40 5.29 2.23 -11.80
C GLU A 40 4.63 1.94 -10.46
N ILE A 41 3.79 0.90 -10.39
CA ILE A 41 3.14 0.47 -9.14
C ILE A 41 4.17 -0.17 -8.20
N ALA A 42 5.15 -0.92 -8.72
CA ALA A 42 6.25 -1.47 -7.92
C ALA A 42 7.17 -0.36 -7.37
N ASP A 43 7.37 0.71 -8.13
CA ASP A 43 8.09 1.90 -7.67
C ASP A 43 7.30 2.66 -6.58
N CYS A 44 5.98 2.76 -6.73
CA CYS A 44 5.10 3.39 -5.74
C CYS A 44 4.90 2.54 -4.47
N VAL A 45 4.89 1.22 -4.61
CA VAL A 45 4.65 0.24 -3.55
C VAL A 45 5.81 -0.74 -3.53
N SER A 46 6.98 -0.24 -3.10
CA SER A 46 8.21 -1.05 -2.99
C SER A 46 8.10 -2.19 -1.96
N SER A 47 7.01 -2.22 -1.20
CA SER A 47 6.66 -3.28 -0.25
C SER A 47 6.14 -4.55 -0.92
N LEU A 48 5.65 -4.48 -2.16
CA LEU A 48 5.18 -5.62 -2.94
C LEU A 48 6.16 -5.95 -4.05
N SER A 49 6.36 -7.24 -4.29
CA SER A 49 7.17 -7.70 -5.42
C SER A 49 6.40 -7.58 -6.74
N PHE A 50 7.13 -7.51 -7.85
CA PHE A 50 6.53 -7.46 -9.18
C PHE A 50 5.67 -8.70 -9.50
N ASP A 51 6.09 -9.88 -9.02
CA ASP A 51 5.32 -11.11 -9.15
C ASP A 51 4.00 -11.05 -8.37
N GLU A 52 4.01 -10.52 -7.14
CA GLU A 52 2.79 -10.30 -6.36
C GLU A 52 1.85 -9.31 -7.06
N LEU A 53 2.37 -8.22 -7.63
CA LEU A 53 1.56 -7.27 -8.39
C LEU A 53 0.91 -7.91 -9.63
N LYS A 54 1.63 -8.82 -10.30
CA LYS A 54 1.10 -9.61 -11.42
C LYS A 54 -0.01 -10.57 -11.01
N GLU A 55 0.18 -11.29 -9.90
CA GLU A 55 -0.87 -12.14 -9.34
C GLU A 55 -2.10 -11.31 -8.98
N LEU A 56 -1.90 -10.16 -8.32
CA LEU A 56 -2.95 -9.22 -7.94
C LEU A 56 -3.72 -8.71 -9.17
N GLU A 57 -3.02 -8.37 -10.25
CA GLU A 57 -3.64 -7.97 -11.52
C GLU A 57 -4.46 -9.10 -12.13
N ALA A 58 -3.92 -10.32 -12.16
CA ALA A 58 -4.64 -11.47 -12.65
C ALA A 58 -5.89 -11.76 -11.80
N GLU A 59 -5.80 -11.71 -10.47
CA GLU A 59 -6.93 -11.87 -9.56
C GLU A 59 -8.00 -10.79 -9.79
N ILE A 60 -7.60 -9.53 -9.92
CA ILE A 60 -8.53 -8.40 -10.15
C ILE A 60 -9.21 -8.50 -11.52
N MET A 61 -8.46 -8.84 -12.57
CA MET A 61 -9.02 -9.02 -13.92
C MET A 61 -9.90 -10.27 -14.02
N GLN A 62 -9.65 -11.28 -13.20
CA GLN A 62 -10.44 -12.51 -13.16
C GLN A 62 -11.72 -12.35 -12.31
N LEU A 63 -11.74 -11.41 -11.35
CA LEU A 63 -12.92 -11.06 -10.55
C LEU A 63 -13.82 -9.98 -11.19
N ALA A 64 -13.43 -9.40 -12.34
CA ALA A 64 -14.14 -8.32 -13.03
C ALA A 64 -15.15 -8.81 -14.07
#